data_AF-A0A800BH32-F1
#
_entry.id   AF-A0A800BH32-F1
#
_cell.length_a   1.000
_cell.length_b   1.000
_cell.length_c   1.000
_cell.angle_alpha   90.00
_cell.angle_beta   90.00
_cell.angle_gamma   90.00
#
_symmetry.space_group_name_H-M   'P 1'
#
loop_
_entity.id
_entity.type
_entity.pdbx_description
1 polymer ?
#
loop_
_entity_poly.entity_id
_entity_poly.type
_entity_poly.pdbx_seq_one_letter_code
_entity_poly.pdbx_strand_id
1 'polypeptide(L)' 'MDILECLVDKYGWEELGDEININCFTNNPSIKSSLKFLRKTQWARDKVERLYLNTLKK' A
#
# COMPACT_ATOMS: atom_id res chain seq x y z
N MET A 1 -1.18 0.00 14.45
CA MET A 1 0.12 -0.30 13.82
C MET A 1 -0.25 -0.89 12.48
N ASP A 2 -0.29 -0.02 11.47
CA ASP A 2 -0.92 -0.34 10.19
C ASP A 2 0.13 -0.93 9.23
N ILE A 3 -0.25 -2.03 8.58
CA ILE A 3 0.58 -2.76 7.61
C ILE A 3 1.09 -1.82 6.52
N LEU A 4 0.22 -0.91 6.08
CA LEU A 4 0.53 0.09 5.08
C LEU A 4 1.61 1.06 5.55
N GLU A 5 1.61 1.49 6.81
CA GLU A 5 2.62 2.42 7.33
C GLU A 5 4.01 1.78 7.29
N CYS A 6 4.12 0.50 7.66
CA CYS A 6 5.39 -0.23 7.63
C CYS A 6 5.91 -0.41 6.20
N LEU A 7 5.01 -0.68 5.24
CA LEU A 7 5.36 -0.75 3.83
C LEU A 7 5.80 0.60 3.27
N VAL A 8 5.08 1.68 3.60
CA VAL A 8 5.41 3.03 3.17
C VAL A 8 6.76 3.48 3.77
N ASP A 9 7.04 3.14 5.02
CA ASP A 9 8.31 3.45 5.67
C ASP A 9 9.48 2.70 5.02
N LYS A 10 9.26 1.43 4.63
CA LYS A 10 10.30 0.57 4.04
C LYS A 10 10.56 0.82 2.55
N TYR A 11 9.51 1.03 1.77
CA TYR A 11 9.56 1.13 0.29
C TYR A 11 9.24 2.53 -0.24
N GLY A 12 8.51 3.34 0.51
CA GLY A 12 8.00 4.62 0.02
C GLY A 12 6.79 4.46 -0.90
N TRP A 13 6.18 5.60 -1.23
CA TRP A 13 4.97 5.64 -2.05
C TRP A 13 5.22 5.36 -3.53
N GLU A 14 6.43 5.63 -4.02
CA GLU A 14 6.79 5.41 -5.42
C GLU A 14 6.86 3.91 -5.76
N GLU A 15 7.57 3.10 -4.97
CA GLU A 15 7.59 1.63 -5.15
C GLU A 15 6.19 1.03 -4.95
N LEU A 16 5.44 1.51 -3.96
CA LEU A 16 4.06 1.06 -3.77
C LEU A 16 3.16 1.40 -4.96
N GLY A 17 3.38 2.55 -5.59
CA GLY A 17 2.69 2.94 -6.82
C GLY A 17 3.08 2.09 -8.02
N ASP A 18 4.33 1.61 -8.08
CA ASP A 18 4.80 0.73 -9.15
C ASP A 18 4.20 -0.69 -9.01
N GLU A 19 4.27 -1.27 -7.81
CA GLU A 19 3.66 -2.58 -7.49
C GLU A 19 2.12 -2.54 -7.57
N ILE A 20 1.55 -1.44 -7.08
CA ILE A 20 0.12 -1.22 -6.96
C ILE A 20 -0.18 0.08 -7.69
N ASN A 21 -0.30 -0.04 -9.01
CA ASN A 21 -0.64 1.07 -9.90
C ASN A 21 -2.07 1.60 -9.63
N ILE A 22 -2.20 2.36 -8.55
CA ILE A 22 -3.39 3.09 -8.14
C ILE A 22 -3.05 4.55 -7.96
N ASN A 23 -3.95 5.41 -8.44
CA ASN A 23 -3.77 6.85 -8.36
C ASN A 23 -3.68 7.35 -6.89
N CYS A 24 -4.12 6.54 -5.93
CA CYS A 24 -4.04 6.85 -4.51
C CYS A 24 -2.61 6.90 -3.96
N PHE A 25 -1.66 6.20 -4.59
CA PHE A 25 -0.26 6.19 -4.16
C PHE A 25 0.60 7.18 -4.92
N THR A 26 0.23 7.51 -6.17
CA THR A 26 0.96 8.45 -7.02
C THR A 26 0.46 9.90 -6.87
N ASN A 27 -0.84 10.11 -6.63
CA ASN A 27 -1.45 11.44 -6.60
C ASN A 27 -2.07 11.75 -5.22
N ASN A 28 -1.29 12.39 -4.36
CA ASN A 28 -1.57 12.67 -2.93
C ASN A 28 -1.56 11.41 -2.03
N PRO A 29 -0.41 10.71 -1.93
CA PRO A 29 -0.26 9.59 -1.01
C PRO A 29 -0.52 10.02 0.43
N SER A 30 -1.42 9.30 1.12
CA SER A 30 -1.73 9.53 2.53
C SER A 30 -2.38 8.32 3.15
N ILE A 31 -1.82 7.84 4.27
CA ILE A 31 -2.27 6.62 4.98
C ILE A 31 -3.78 6.57 5.18
N LYS A 32 -4.39 7.65 5.70
CA LYS A 32 -5.85 7.70 5.94
C LYS A 32 -6.68 7.58 4.66
N SER A 33 -6.24 8.24 3.58
CA SER A 33 -6.95 8.22 2.29
C SER A 33 -6.81 6.85 1.61
N SER A 34 -5.59 6.30 1.64
CA SER A 34 -5.29 4.96 1.18
C SER A 34 -6.10 3.90 1.92
N LEU A 35 -6.16 3.93 3.25
CA LEU A 35 -6.98 2.97 4.02
C LEU A 35 -8.47 3.07 3.71
N LYS A 36 -8.98 4.29 3.42
CA LYS A 36 -10.37 4.48 2.98
C LYS A 36 -10.60 3.93 1.57
N PHE A 37 -9.61 4.05 0.69
CA PHE A 37 -9.63 3.48 -0.66
C PHE A 37 -9.53 1.95 -0.63
N LEU A 38 -8.58 1.38 0.10
CA LEU A 38 -8.36 -0.06 0.25
C LEU A 38 -9.59 -0.78 0.84
N ARG A 39 -10.38 -0.09 1.67
CA ARG A 39 -11.68 -0.60 2.16
C ARG A 39 -12.74 -0.73 1.07
N LYS A 40 -12.70 0.13 0.04
CA LYS A 40 -13.62 0.08 -1.11
C LYS A 40 -13.11 -0.83 -2.21
N THR A 41 -11.79 -0.98 -2.31
CA THR A 41 -11.11 -1.68 -3.40
C THR A 41 -10.35 -2.89 -2.86
N GLN A 42 -11.08 -4.00 -2.73
CA GLN A 42 -10.59 -5.22 -2.08
C GLN A 42 -9.34 -5.81 -2.78
N TRP A 43 -9.27 -5.77 -4.12
CA TRP A 43 -8.11 -6.28 -4.86
C TRP A 43 -6.82 -5.50 -4.56
N ALA A 44 -6.92 -4.19 -4.28
CA ALA A 44 -5.78 -3.35 -3.94
C ALA A 44 -5.29 -3.68 -2.53
N ARG A 45 -6.21 -3.95 -1.60
CA ARG A 45 -5.87 -4.43 -0.26
C ARG A 45 -5.14 -5.77 -0.30
N ASP A 46 -5.63 -6.71 -1.10
CA ASP A 46 -5.00 -8.02 -1.26
C ASP A 46 -3.57 -7.90 -1.78
N LYS A 47 -3.32 -6.98 -2.74
CA LYS A 47 -1.96 -6.65 -3.20
C LYS A 47 -1.07 -6.10 -2.09
N VAL A 48 -1.53 -5.11 -1.32
CA VAL A 48 -0.78 -4.54 -0.18
C VAL A 48 -0.40 -5.64 0.81
N GLU A 49 -1.35 -6.53 1.13
CA GLU A 49 -1.12 -7.61 2.08
C GLU A 49 -0.13 -8.66 1.55
N ARG A 50 -0.23 -9.04 0.26
CA ARG A 50 0.77 -9.91 -0.39
C ARG A 50 2.16 -9.30 -0.38
N LEU A 51 2.26 -8.00 -0.68
CA LEU A 51 3.52 -7.29 -0.63
C LEU A 51 4.10 -7.33 0.77
N TYR A 52 3.30 -7.03 1.80
CA TYR A 52 3.73 -7.12 3.19
C TYR A 52 4.21 -8.52 3.59
N LEU A 53 3.48 -9.57 3.18
CA LEU A 53 3.91 -10.95 3.43
C LEU A 53 5.23 -11.28 2.73
N ASN A 54 5.45 -10.77 1.52
CA ASN A 54 6.71 -10.93 0.79
C ASN A 54 7.85 -10.22 1.52
N THR A 55 7.60 -9.02 2.04
CA THR A 55 8.54 -8.23 2.84
C THR A 55 8.92 -8.90 4.15
N LEU A 56 7.98 -9.60 4.80
CA LEU A 56 8.20 -10.32 6.06
C LEU A 56 8.89 -11.69 5.87
N LYS A 57 8.74 -12.31 4.69
CA LYS A 57 9.37 -13.61 4.38
C LYS A 57 10.85 -13.49 4.00
N LYS A 58 11.42 -12.29 4.02
CA LYS A 58 12.79 -11.98 3.64
C LYS A 58 13.59 -11.55 4.86
#